data_AF-A0A9W9ZIG2-F1
#
_entry.id   AF-A0A9W9ZIG2-F1
#
_cell.length_a   1.000
_cell.length_b   1.000
_cell.length_c   1.000
_cell.angle_alpha   90.00
_cell.angle_beta   90.00
_cell.angle_gamma   90.00
#
_symmetry.space_group_name_H-M   'P 1'
#
loop_
_entity.id
_entity.type
_entity.pdbx_description
1 polymer ?
#
loop_
_entity_poly.entity_id
_entity_poly.type
_entity_poly.pdbx_seq_one_letter_code
_entity_poly.pdbx_strand_id
1 'polypeptide(L)'
;MISLSSRNWYRFTLLLIGFLIGSFVIKYFISIEKETLFSRGRFVGILETTIPKEKETLFKLYDGVETFVMFIGYPRSSHSLLAAILDAHPEIIIPNEYDVIEHWEKYRSSRLTEKNMQKYVLFDDLHQHSMKQAMFGIRAGNNTSLTTGYHYNIPGLWQGGYQRRIKVIGDKKGDKTALDLTSSMRVLEEINQVAQVPMKFIHVTRNPFDNISTMMLLATESRDTVREEGVKINKSTELERAIKNYFQMAASNQRVRERYGDAVIDIPGHETVIRPKETLQRLCDHLGVTCSEDYFEKCSRILYGAPSVARDKVVWTEEQKARVTKMTKNYTFLKDYSFDEYPN
;
A
#
# COMPACT_ATOMS: atom_id res chain seq x y z
N MET A 1 58.51 29.44 -3.17
CA MET A 1 58.59 27.95 -3.22
C MET A 1 57.90 27.40 -1.98
N ILE A 2 56.59 27.12 -2.06
CA ILE A 2 55.88 26.31 -1.06
C ILE A 2 55.23 25.18 -1.86
N SER A 3 55.82 24.00 -1.73
CA SER A 3 55.36 22.75 -2.32
C SER A 3 54.07 22.32 -1.59
N LEU A 4 52.91 22.60 -2.20
CA LEU A 4 51.65 21.98 -1.82
C LEU A 4 51.63 20.54 -2.35
N SER A 5 51.63 19.57 -1.44
CA SER A 5 51.63 18.14 -1.79
C SER A 5 50.41 17.77 -2.64
N SER A 6 50.62 16.87 -3.60
CA SER A 6 49.60 16.35 -4.53
C SER A 6 48.34 15.81 -3.83
N ARG A 7 48.43 15.39 -2.56
CA ARG A 7 47.28 14.94 -1.75
C ARG A 7 46.25 16.02 -1.44
N ASN A 8 46.65 17.30 -1.35
CA ASN A 8 45.73 18.39 -1.08
C ASN A 8 44.90 18.79 -2.30
N TRP A 9 45.44 18.62 -3.51
CA TRP A 9 44.71 18.88 -4.75
C TRP A 9 43.57 17.89 -4.94
N TYR A 10 43.82 16.60 -4.73
CA TYR A 10 42.80 15.54 -4.83
C TYR A 10 41.63 15.75 -3.86
N ARG A 11 41.91 16.15 -2.62
CA ARG A 11 40.88 16.46 -1.61
C ARG A 11 40.06 17.70 -2.00
N PHE A 12 40.70 18.73 -2.57
CA PHE A 12 40.00 19.91 -3.08
C PHE A 12 39.11 19.59 -4.28
N THR A 13 39.57 18.78 -5.24
CA THR A 13 38.76 18.33 -6.37
C THR A 13 37.60 17.43 -5.97
N LEU A 14 37.77 16.54 -4.98
CA LEU A 14 36.67 15.70 -4.47
C LEU A 14 35.62 16.53 -3.72
N LEU A 15 36.04 17.55 -2.97
CA LEU A 15 35.12 18.50 -2.33
C LEU A 15 34.36 19.36 -3.36
N LEU A 16 35.04 19.82 -4.42
CA LEU A 16 34.41 20.56 -5.52
C LEU A 16 33.43 19.69 -6.33
N ILE A 17 33.78 18.44 -6.63
CA ILE A 17 32.88 17.48 -7.30
C ILE A 17 31.69 17.15 -6.39
N GLY A 18 31.92 16.92 -5.08
CA GLY A 18 30.85 16.71 -4.11
C GLY A 18 29.92 17.91 -3.97
N PHE A 19 30.44 19.13 -4.04
CA PHE A 19 29.65 20.37 -4.01
C PHE A 19 28.89 20.60 -5.32
N LEU A 20 29.47 20.25 -6.47
CA LEU A 20 28.80 20.33 -7.78
C LEU A 20 27.69 19.28 -7.92
N ILE A 21 27.91 18.04 -7.48
CA ILE A 21 26.89 16.98 -7.43
C ILE A 21 25.80 17.36 -6.43
N GLY A 22 26.18 17.83 -5.23
CA GLY A 22 25.23 18.32 -4.22
C GLY A 22 24.40 19.50 -4.74
N SER A 23 25.01 20.45 -5.47
CA SER A 23 24.30 21.57 -6.09
C SER A 23 23.40 21.13 -7.23
N PHE A 24 23.80 20.13 -8.02
CA PHE A 24 22.97 19.57 -9.09
C PHE A 24 21.78 18.79 -8.54
N VAL A 25 21.99 17.99 -7.49
CA VAL A 25 20.93 17.25 -6.78
C VAL A 25 19.99 18.24 -6.08
N ILE A 26 20.50 19.25 -5.38
CA ILE A 26 19.67 20.29 -4.76
C ILE A 26 18.92 21.12 -5.81
N LYS A 27 19.54 21.46 -6.95
CA LYS A 27 18.84 22.15 -8.04
C LYS A 27 17.80 21.26 -8.72
N TYR A 28 18.07 19.96 -8.84
CA TYR A 28 17.13 18.96 -9.35
C TYR A 28 15.96 18.75 -8.36
N PHE A 29 16.22 18.70 -7.05
CA PHE A 29 15.19 18.68 -6.02
C PHE A 29 14.39 19.97 -5.98
N ILE A 30 15.03 21.14 -6.05
CA ILE A 30 14.32 22.42 -6.18
C ILE A 30 13.54 22.46 -7.49
N SER A 31 14.01 21.82 -8.57
CA SER A 31 13.29 21.72 -9.84
C SER A 31 12.10 20.77 -9.76
N ILE A 32 12.21 19.61 -9.12
CA ILE A 32 11.13 18.64 -8.91
C ILE A 32 10.12 19.17 -7.90
N GLU A 33 10.58 19.77 -6.80
CA GLU A 33 9.74 20.35 -5.76
C GLU A 33 9.05 21.61 -6.30
N LYS A 34 9.74 22.41 -7.14
CA LYS A 34 9.07 23.43 -7.95
C LYS A 34 8.11 22.79 -8.93
N GLU A 35 8.43 21.74 -9.69
CA GLU A 35 7.48 21.09 -10.62
C GLU A 35 6.28 20.47 -9.91
N THR A 36 6.44 19.94 -8.68
CA THR A 36 5.36 19.33 -7.89
C THR A 36 4.54 20.36 -7.11
N LEU A 37 5.12 21.45 -6.63
CA LEU A 37 4.39 22.63 -6.12
C LEU A 37 3.71 23.39 -7.27
N PHE A 38 4.36 23.47 -8.43
CA PHE A 38 3.85 24.05 -9.66
C PHE A 38 2.76 23.18 -10.27
N SER A 39 2.81 21.85 -10.15
CA SER A 39 1.72 20.94 -10.56
C SER A 39 0.54 20.96 -9.59
N ARG A 40 0.79 21.00 -8.26
CA ARG A 40 -0.23 21.22 -7.21
C ARG A 40 -0.97 22.55 -7.38
N GLY A 41 -0.26 23.62 -7.73
CA GLY A 41 -0.83 24.94 -8.05
C GLY A 41 -1.50 25.00 -9.43
N ARG A 42 -1.07 24.19 -10.40
CA ARG A 42 -1.60 24.18 -11.78
C ARG A 42 -2.97 23.50 -11.90
N PHE A 43 -3.26 22.42 -11.17
CA PHE A 43 -4.58 21.77 -11.33
C PHE A 43 -5.73 22.66 -10.81
N VAL A 44 -5.47 23.44 -9.78
CA VAL A 44 -6.43 24.39 -9.16
C VAL A 44 -6.33 25.79 -9.81
N GLY A 45 -5.18 26.20 -10.34
CA GLY A 45 -4.98 27.48 -11.02
C GLY A 45 -5.30 27.50 -12.53
N ILE A 46 -5.17 26.39 -13.25
CA ILE A 46 -5.46 26.28 -14.70
C ILE A 46 -6.91 25.86 -14.94
N LEU A 47 -7.86 26.65 -14.43
CA LEU A 47 -9.29 26.45 -14.64
C LEU A 47 -9.92 27.60 -15.45
N GLU A 48 -9.06 28.47 -15.99
CA GLU A 48 -9.36 29.48 -17.01
C GLU A 48 -8.44 29.19 -18.21
N THR A 49 -9.04 29.07 -19.40
CA THR A 49 -8.44 28.80 -20.72
C THR A 49 -8.13 27.34 -21.12
N THR A 50 -8.25 27.14 -22.44
CA THR A 50 -8.27 25.93 -23.27
C THR A 50 -7.48 24.73 -22.74
N ILE A 51 -8.10 23.54 -22.73
CA ILE A 51 -7.50 22.28 -22.24
C ILE A 51 -6.23 21.97 -23.08
N PRO A 52 -5.02 21.99 -22.51
CA PRO A 52 -3.79 21.65 -23.24
C PRO A 52 -3.79 20.18 -23.66
N LYS A 53 -3.12 19.86 -24.78
CA LYS A 53 -3.00 18.50 -25.36
C LYS A 53 -2.51 17.42 -24.37
N GLU A 54 -1.67 17.81 -23.41
CA GLU A 54 -1.21 16.97 -22.30
C GLU A 54 -2.35 16.53 -21.37
N LYS A 55 -3.32 17.42 -21.10
CA LYS A 55 -4.50 17.08 -20.28
C LYS A 55 -5.49 16.18 -21.03
N GLU A 56 -5.66 16.39 -22.33
CA GLU A 56 -6.49 15.50 -23.17
C GLU A 56 -5.93 14.08 -23.17
N THR A 57 -4.61 13.94 -23.19
CA THR A 57 -3.92 12.65 -23.10
C THR A 57 -4.15 11.99 -21.74
N LEU A 58 -4.12 12.76 -20.64
CA LEU A 58 -4.36 12.27 -19.29
C LEU A 58 -5.81 11.82 -19.07
N PHE A 59 -6.79 12.57 -19.57
CA PHE A 59 -8.19 12.16 -19.48
C PHE A 59 -8.46 10.88 -20.27
N LYS A 60 -7.96 10.80 -21.51
CA LYS A 60 -8.04 9.57 -22.32
C LYS A 60 -7.40 8.37 -21.62
N LEU A 61 -6.29 8.57 -20.91
CA LEU A 61 -5.66 7.52 -20.12
C LEU A 61 -6.60 7.01 -19.00
N TYR A 62 -7.17 7.93 -18.22
CA TYR A 62 -8.05 7.62 -17.08
C TYR A 62 -9.46 7.17 -17.48
N ASP A 63 -9.89 7.47 -18.70
CA ASP A 63 -11.10 6.89 -19.30
C ASP A 63 -10.92 5.43 -19.68
N GLY A 64 -9.68 4.97 -19.87
CA GLY A 64 -9.34 3.57 -20.09
C GLY A 64 -9.36 2.69 -18.84
N VAL A 65 -9.56 3.28 -17.65
CA VAL A 65 -9.67 2.53 -16.39
C VAL A 65 -10.99 1.76 -16.37
N GLU A 66 -10.93 0.48 -16.04
CA GLU A 66 -12.07 -0.44 -16.00
C GLU A 66 -12.40 -0.91 -14.58
N THR A 67 -11.54 -0.68 -13.59
CA THR A 67 -11.75 -1.15 -12.20
C THR A 67 -11.07 -0.23 -11.19
N PHE A 68 -11.79 0.11 -10.13
CA PHE A 68 -11.26 0.80 -8.96
C PHE A 68 -11.04 -0.19 -7.80
N VAL A 69 -9.85 -0.25 -7.21
CA VAL A 69 -9.51 -1.23 -6.17
C VAL A 69 -9.27 -0.56 -4.83
N MET A 70 -9.79 -1.16 -3.75
CA MET A 70 -9.39 -0.81 -2.39
C MET A 70 -8.91 -2.05 -1.63
N PHE A 71 -7.85 -1.90 -0.85
CA PHE A 71 -7.48 -2.94 0.11
C PHE A 71 -8.30 -2.79 1.39
N ILE A 72 -8.64 -3.92 2.00
CA ILE A 72 -9.21 -4.01 3.35
C ILE A 72 -8.47 -5.10 4.14
N GLY A 73 -8.60 -5.10 5.46
CA GLY A 73 -8.01 -6.14 6.31
C GLY A 73 -7.43 -5.59 7.60
N TYR A 74 -6.27 -6.11 7.98
CA TYR A 74 -5.66 -5.90 9.30
C TYR A 74 -4.22 -5.43 9.19
N PRO A 75 -3.71 -4.67 10.18
CA PRO A 75 -2.31 -4.27 10.21
C PRO A 75 -1.41 -5.50 10.11
N ARG A 76 -0.31 -5.38 9.35
CA ARG A 76 0.77 -6.39 9.32
C ARG A 76 0.34 -7.74 8.71
N SER A 77 -0.47 -7.70 7.66
CA SER A 77 -0.94 -8.87 6.92
C SER A 77 -0.39 -8.93 5.49
N SER A 78 0.79 -8.36 5.23
CA SER A 78 1.46 -8.34 3.92
C SER A 78 0.82 -7.45 2.84
N HIS A 79 -0.15 -6.58 3.16
CA HIS A 79 -0.78 -5.66 2.20
C HIS A 79 0.23 -4.85 1.36
N SER A 80 1.33 -4.36 1.95
CA SER A 80 2.33 -3.56 1.22
C SER A 80 3.05 -4.36 0.15
N LEU A 81 3.36 -5.63 0.43
CA LEU A 81 4.01 -6.54 -0.51
C LEU A 81 3.07 -6.86 -1.68
N LEU A 82 1.82 -7.24 -1.37
CA LEU A 82 0.83 -7.54 -2.41
C LEU A 82 0.56 -6.32 -3.30
N ALA A 83 0.36 -5.13 -2.72
CA ALA A 83 0.13 -3.92 -3.49
C ALA A 83 1.35 -3.54 -4.35
N ALA A 84 2.57 -3.75 -3.84
CA ALA A 84 3.77 -3.51 -4.62
C ALA A 84 3.92 -4.47 -5.81
N ILE A 85 3.50 -5.73 -5.64
CA ILE A 85 3.45 -6.71 -6.74
C ILE A 85 2.43 -6.31 -7.79
N LEU A 86 1.20 -5.98 -7.37
CA LEU A 86 0.14 -5.58 -8.30
C LEU A 86 0.51 -4.30 -9.05
N ASP A 87 1.07 -3.30 -8.38
CA ASP A 87 1.53 -2.06 -9.02
C ASP A 87 2.71 -2.29 -9.99
N ALA A 88 3.38 -3.43 -9.94
CA ALA A 88 4.42 -3.79 -10.91
C ALA A 88 3.83 -4.32 -12.24
N HIS A 89 2.52 -4.54 -12.30
CA HIS A 89 1.83 -5.00 -13.50
C HIS A 89 1.73 -3.88 -14.56
N PRO A 90 1.88 -4.17 -15.87
CA PRO A 90 1.86 -3.17 -16.95
C PRO A 90 0.57 -2.35 -17.13
N GLU A 91 -0.49 -2.66 -16.38
CA GLU A 91 -1.83 -2.05 -16.51
C GLU A 91 -2.47 -1.70 -15.15
N ILE A 92 -1.72 -1.77 -14.04
CA ILE A 92 -2.26 -1.55 -12.69
C ILE A 92 -1.48 -0.42 -12.01
N ILE A 93 -2.21 0.51 -11.37
CA ILE A 93 -1.65 1.52 -10.49
C ILE A 93 -2.29 1.40 -9.11
N ILE A 94 -1.50 1.01 -8.10
CA ILE A 94 -1.96 0.92 -6.71
C ILE A 94 -0.84 1.44 -5.82
N PRO A 95 -0.84 2.72 -5.42
CA PRO A 95 0.13 3.23 -4.48
C PRO A 95 -0.07 2.61 -3.10
N ASN A 96 0.97 2.68 -2.28
CA ASN A 96 0.92 2.29 -0.88
C ASN A 96 0.51 3.48 -0.01
N GLU A 97 -0.67 3.39 0.59
CA GLU A 97 -1.14 4.29 1.64
C GLU A 97 -1.28 5.74 1.18
N TYR A 98 -2.04 5.96 0.10
CA TYR A 98 -2.57 7.30 -0.19
C TYR A 98 -3.64 7.70 0.84
N ASP A 99 -4.46 6.72 1.28
CA ASP A 99 -5.57 6.91 2.21
C ASP A 99 -6.71 7.72 1.60
N VAL A 100 -7.38 7.11 0.61
CA VAL A 100 -8.48 7.76 -0.14
C VAL A 100 -9.61 8.24 0.77
N ILE A 101 -9.93 7.49 1.84
CA ILE A 101 -11.02 7.85 2.76
C ILE A 101 -10.65 9.08 3.59
N GLU A 102 -9.43 9.12 4.14
CA GLU A 102 -8.92 10.27 4.89
C GLU A 102 -8.91 11.54 4.02
N HIS A 103 -8.54 11.42 2.74
CA HIS A 103 -8.49 12.54 1.80
C HIS A 103 -9.83 12.83 1.11
N TRP A 104 -10.92 12.12 1.45
CA TRP A 104 -12.13 12.11 0.65
C TRP A 104 -12.81 13.49 0.52
N GLU A 105 -12.69 14.32 1.55
CA GLU A 105 -13.26 15.68 1.53
C GLU A 105 -12.73 16.53 0.37
N LYS A 106 -11.48 16.30 -0.07
CA LYS A 106 -10.90 16.96 -1.24
C LYS A 106 -11.77 16.77 -2.49
N TYR A 107 -12.33 15.58 -2.66
CA TYR A 107 -13.11 15.22 -3.84
C TYR A 107 -14.57 15.66 -3.73
N ARG A 108 -15.03 16.15 -2.58
CA ARG A 108 -16.37 16.74 -2.41
C ARG A 108 -16.45 18.21 -2.83
N SER A 109 -15.34 18.82 -3.23
CA SER A 109 -15.29 20.23 -3.64
C SER A 109 -16.29 20.55 -4.75
N SER A 110 -17.15 21.55 -4.54
CA SER A 110 -18.14 22.03 -5.52
C SER A 110 -17.50 22.34 -6.88
N ARG A 111 -16.31 22.93 -6.87
CA ARG A 111 -15.55 23.27 -8.08
C ARG A 111 -15.17 22.04 -8.92
N LEU A 112 -14.86 20.92 -8.27
CA LEU A 112 -14.57 19.66 -8.97
C LEU A 112 -15.85 19.03 -9.51
N THR A 113 -16.93 19.08 -8.71
CA THR A 113 -18.24 18.56 -9.09
C THR A 113 -18.82 19.30 -10.30
N GLU A 114 -18.84 20.64 -10.28
CA GLU A 114 -19.35 21.48 -11.37
C GLU A 114 -18.62 21.24 -12.70
N LYS A 115 -17.35 20.82 -12.63
CA LYS A 115 -16.50 20.56 -13.80
C LYS A 115 -16.41 19.07 -14.15
N ASN A 116 -17.09 18.18 -13.43
CA ASN A 116 -16.98 16.72 -13.56
C ASN A 116 -15.52 16.21 -13.49
N MET A 117 -14.72 16.81 -12.61
CA MET A 117 -13.27 16.58 -12.51
C MET A 117 -12.86 15.61 -11.40
N GLN A 118 -13.79 15.21 -10.53
CA GLN A 118 -13.50 14.44 -9.31
C GLN A 118 -12.76 13.13 -9.63
N LYS A 119 -13.25 12.36 -10.60
CA LYS A 119 -12.63 11.11 -11.09
C LYS A 119 -11.16 11.30 -11.47
N TYR A 120 -10.90 12.29 -12.33
CA TYR A 120 -9.57 12.52 -12.89
C TYR A 120 -8.59 13.01 -11.83
N VAL A 121 -9.03 13.85 -10.89
CA VAL A 121 -8.17 14.30 -9.80
C VAL A 121 -7.85 13.15 -8.85
N LEU A 122 -8.83 12.30 -8.52
CA LEU A 122 -8.60 11.09 -7.71
C LEU A 122 -7.58 10.16 -8.38
N PHE A 123 -7.77 9.87 -9.66
CA PHE A 123 -6.89 8.95 -10.39
C PHE A 123 -5.50 9.54 -10.57
N ASP A 124 -5.39 10.85 -10.81
CA ASP A 124 -4.10 11.53 -10.86
C ASP A 124 -3.37 11.49 -9.53
N ASP A 125 -4.04 11.79 -8.41
CA ASP A 125 -3.39 11.74 -7.09
C ASP A 125 -2.83 10.34 -6.78
N LEU A 126 -3.58 9.29 -7.08
CA LEU A 126 -3.16 7.90 -6.87
C LEU A 126 -1.96 7.54 -7.75
N HIS A 127 -2.01 7.92 -9.03
CA HIS A 127 -0.94 7.66 -9.98
C HIS A 127 0.34 8.42 -9.61
N GLN A 128 0.24 9.71 -9.28
CA GLN A 128 1.38 10.52 -8.85
C GLN A 128 1.99 10.01 -7.54
N HIS A 129 1.17 9.53 -6.60
CA HIS A 129 1.66 8.91 -5.37
C HIS A 129 2.43 7.62 -5.68
N SER A 130 1.95 6.79 -6.61
CA SER A 130 2.65 5.57 -7.02
C SER A 130 3.98 5.89 -7.71
N MET A 131 3.98 6.83 -8.66
CA MET A 131 5.18 7.35 -9.34
C MET A 131 6.23 7.80 -8.32
N LYS A 132 5.84 8.64 -7.35
CA LYS A 132 6.75 9.14 -6.32
C LYS A 132 7.35 8.00 -5.49
N GLN A 133 6.56 6.99 -5.17
CA GLN A 133 7.02 5.82 -4.41
C GLN A 133 7.99 4.94 -5.18
N ALA A 134 7.80 4.80 -6.49
CA ALA A 134 8.70 4.07 -7.38
C ALA A 134 10.00 4.82 -7.65
N MET A 135 9.95 6.16 -7.71
CA MET A 135 11.17 6.96 -7.97
C MET A 135 12.04 7.10 -6.72
N PHE A 136 11.44 7.40 -5.57
CA PHE A 136 12.16 7.86 -4.38
C PHE A 136 11.76 7.14 -3.09
N GLY A 137 10.71 6.33 -3.11
CA GLY A 137 10.09 5.78 -1.90
C GLY A 137 10.41 4.30 -1.65
N ILE A 138 9.42 3.64 -1.05
CA ILE A 138 9.49 2.23 -0.65
C ILE A 138 9.54 1.24 -1.83
N ARG A 139 9.28 1.71 -3.06
CA ARG A 139 9.36 0.92 -4.30
C ARG A 139 10.53 1.34 -5.19
N ALA A 140 11.34 2.29 -4.71
CA ALA A 140 12.54 2.70 -5.43
C ALA A 140 13.65 1.67 -5.31
N GLY A 141 14.49 1.60 -6.34
CA GLY A 141 15.72 0.81 -6.30
C GLY A 141 16.67 1.29 -5.20
N ASN A 142 17.56 0.39 -4.75
CA ASN A 142 18.44 0.64 -3.61
C ASN A 142 19.28 1.93 -3.71
N ASN A 143 19.63 2.35 -4.93
CA ASN A 143 20.45 3.55 -5.16
C ASN A 143 19.65 4.87 -5.16
N THR A 144 18.32 4.81 -5.23
CA THR A 144 17.45 5.99 -5.34
C THR A 144 16.43 6.11 -4.21
N SER A 145 16.28 5.07 -3.39
CA SER A 145 15.35 5.10 -2.27
C SER A 145 15.81 6.07 -1.17
N LEU A 146 14.91 6.96 -0.77
CA LEU A 146 15.09 7.91 0.34
C LEU A 146 14.52 7.35 1.66
N THR A 147 14.01 6.12 1.66
CA THR A 147 13.36 5.51 2.83
C THR A 147 14.27 4.49 3.50
N THR A 148 14.35 4.52 4.83
CA THR A 148 14.97 3.48 5.64
C THR A 148 13.92 2.41 5.95
N GLY A 149 14.09 1.17 5.48
CA GLY A 149 13.15 0.09 5.77
C GLY A 149 13.06 -1.00 4.70
N TYR A 150 11.90 -1.65 4.63
CA TYR A 150 11.63 -2.66 3.60
C TYR A 150 11.47 -2.00 2.24
N HIS A 151 12.24 -2.48 1.26
CA HIS A 151 12.12 -2.10 -0.13
C HIS A 151 11.29 -3.17 -0.86
N TYR A 152 10.21 -2.74 -1.50
CA TYR A 152 9.33 -3.61 -2.30
C TYR A 152 9.50 -3.35 -3.80
N ASN A 153 10.69 -2.92 -4.20
CA ASN A 153 11.04 -2.74 -5.61
C ASN A 153 11.06 -4.11 -6.32
N ILE A 154 10.44 -4.20 -7.50
CA ILE A 154 10.49 -5.37 -8.38
C ILE A 154 11.20 -4.96 -9.67
N PRO A 155 12.51 -5.24 -9.78
CA PRO A 155 13.32 -4.76 -10.88
C PRO A 155 12.79 -5.18 -12.26
N GLY A 156 12.77 -4.24 -13.20
CA GLY A 156 12.40 -4.50 -14.59
C GLY A 156 10.90 -4.71 -14.82
N LEU A 157 10.06 -4.21 -13.91
CA LEU A 157 8.60 -4.13 -14.03
C LEU A 157 8.10 -2.67 -13.90
N TRP A 158 6.78 -2.50 -13.77
CA TRP A 158 6.09 -1.22 -14.06
C TRP A 158 5.69 -0.41 -12.83
N GLN A 159 6.32 -0.60 -11.66
CA GLN A 159 5.91 0.13 -10.45
C GLN A 159 5.92 1.66 -10.68
N GLY A 160 4.81 2.31 -10.33
CA GLY A 160 4.58 3.73 -10.60
C GLY A 160 4.41 4.10 -12.09
N GLY A 161 4.35 3.15 -13.01
CA GLY A 161 4.19 3.38 -14.44
C GLY A 161 3.24 2.38 -15.09
N TYR A 162 3.15 2.40 -16.42
CA TYR A 162 2.29 1.51 -17.18
C TYR A 162 2.83 1.35 -18.61
N GLN A 163 2.44 0.28 -19.31
CA GLN A 163 2.97 -0.01 -20.64
C GLN A 163 2.23 0.73 -21.75
N ARG A 164 0.90 0.61 -21.78
CA ARG A 164 0.05 1.19 -22.84
C ARG A 164 -1.17 1.92 -22.31
N ARG A 165 -1.79 1.38 -21.26
CA ARG A 165 -2.97 1.92 -20.60
C ARG A 165 -2.97 1.56 -19.12
N ILE A 166 -3.80 2.23 -18.34
CA ILE A 166 -4.11 1.85 -16.96
C ILE A 166 -5.51 1.25 -16.98
N LYS A 167 -5.61 -0.05 -16.71
CA LYS A 167 -6.89 -0.77 -16.63
C LYS A 167 -7.42 -0.80 -15.20
N VAL A 168 -6.53 -0.88 -14.21
CA VAL A 168 -6.89 -0.91 -12.79
C VAL A 168 -6.19 0.22 -12.08
N ILE A 169 -6.95 0.97 -11.27
CA ILE A 169 -6.38 1.95 -10.34
C ILE A 169 -6.98 1.75 -8.96
N GLY A 170 -6.26 2.07 -7.90
CA GLY A 170 -6.78 1.87 -6.56
C GLY A 170 -5.92 2.46 -5.48
N ASP A 171 -6.20 2.11 -4.23
CA ASP A 171 -5.38 2.47 -3.08
C ASP A 171 -5.21 1.28 -2.14
N LYS A 172 -3.97 1.07 -1.70
CA LYS A 172 -3.70 0.19 -0.57
C LYS A 172 -3.70 1.03 0.71
N LYS A 173 -4.72 0.87 1.55
CA LYS A 173 -4.69 1.33 2.95
C LYS A 173 -5.47 0.38 3.87
N GLY A 174 -5.24 -0.92 3.71
CA GLY A 174 -6.11 -2.00 4.20
C GLY A 174 -6.66 -1.88 5.63
N ASP A 175 -5.79 -1.66 6.60
CA ASP A 175 -6.16 -1.61 8.02
C ASP A 175 -6.94 -0.35 8.38
N LYS A 176 -6.43 0.82 7.98
CA LYS A 176 -7.08 2.11 8.25
C LYS A 176 -8.39 2.26 7.44
N THR A 177 -8.45 1.75 6.21
CA THR A 177 -9.72 1.58 5.48
C THR A 177 -10.71 0.74 6.27
N ALA A 178 -10.33 -0.44 6.76
CA ALA A 178 -11.23 -1.28 7.56
C ALA A 178 -11.71 -0.56 8.83
N LEU A 179 -10.82 0.19 9.49
CA LEU A 179 -11.12 0.97 10.68
C LEU A 179 -12.09 2.13 10.39
N ASP A 180 -11.85 2.92 9.35
CA ASP A 180 -12.70 4.08 9.02
C ASP A 180 -14.12 3.65 8.64
N LEU A 181 -14.23 2.50 7.98
CA LEU A 181 -15.51 1.90 7.63
C LEU A 181 -16.30 1.40 8.86
N THR A 182 -15.69 1.29 10.04
CA THR A 182 -16.44 1.05 11.30
C THR A 182 -17.44 2.17 11.56
N SER A 183 -17.07 3.41 11.25
CA SER A 183 -17.89 4.61 11.45
C SER A 183 -18.93 4.79 10.35
N SER A 184 -18.55 4.67 9.08
CA SER A 184 -19.49 4.88 7.96
C SER A 184 -19.10 4.13 6.69
N MET A 185 -20.03 3.32 6.17
CA MET A 185 -19.90 2.65 4.87
C MET A 185 -20.31 3.53 3.68
N ARG A 186 -20.98 4.66 3.94
CA ARG A 186 -21.50 5.57 2.89
C ARG A 186 -20.39 6.14 2.01
N VAL A 187 -19.19 6.32 2.56
CA VAL A 187 -18.04 6.82 1.81
C VAL A 187 -17.71 5.94 0.60
N LEU A 188 -17.93 4.62 0.68
CA LEU A 188 -17.69 3.71 -0.46
C LEU A 188 -18.70 3.94 -1.59
N GLU A 189 -19.93 4.35 -1.28
CA GLU A 189 -20.94 4.69 -2.29
C GLU A 189 -20.55 5.96 -3.02
N GLU A 190 -20.06 6.96 -2.28
CA GLU A 190 -19.56 8.22 -2.84
C GLU A 190 -18.33 7.98 -3.72
N ILE A 191 -17.38 7.14 -3.26
CA ILE A 191 -16.20 6.74 -4.05
C ILE A 191 -16.64 6.06 -5.34
N ASN A 192 -17.57 5.11 -5.27
CA ASN A 192 -18.06 4.40 -6.45
C ASN A 192 -18.73 5.34 -7.46
N GLN A 193 -19.52 6.33 -6.98
CA GLN A 193 -20.15 7.35 -7.83
C GLN A 193 -19.13 8.24 -8.55
N VAL A 194 -18.05 8.61 -7.86
CA VAL A 194 -16.97 9.43 -8.43
C VAL A 194 -16.09 8.63 -9.39
N ALA A 195 -15.72 7.40 -9.03
CA ALA A 195 -14.84 6.56 -9.85
C ALA A 195 -15.50 6.14 -11.16
N GLN A 196 -16.82 5.95 -11.17
CA GLN A 196 -17.63 5.58 -12.34
C GLN A 196 -17.18 4.28 -13.03
N VAL A 197 -16.53 3.39 -12.27
CA VAL A 197 -16.06 2.07 -12.71
C VAL A 197 -16.35 1.06 -11.59
N PRO A 198 -16.47 -0.24 -11.90
CA PRO A 198 -16.64 -1.27 -10.90
C PRO A 198 -15.60 -1.18 -9.77
N MET A 199 -16.09 -1.17 -8.53
CA MET A 199 -15.27 -1.18 -7.34
C MET A 199 -15.00 -2.63 -6.88
N LYS A 200 -13.74 -2.97 -6.63
CA LYS A 200 -13.30 -4.28 -6.14
C LYS A 200 -12.43 -4.14 -4.88
N PHE A 201 -12.40 -5.19 -4.07
CA PHE A 201 -11.73 -5.20 -2.78
C PHE A 201 -10.79 -6.39 -2.65
N ILE A 202 -9.57 -6.10 -2.20
CA ILE A 202 -8.59 -7.13 -1.84
C ILE A 202 -8.53 -7.18 -0.32
N HIS A 203 -9.10 -8.24 0.25
CA HIS A 203 -9.07 -8.48 1.69
C HIS A 203 -7.92 -9.41 2.03
N VAL A 204 -6.89 -8.86 2.67
CA VAL A 204 -5.71 -9.66 3.06
C VAL A 204 -5.84 -10.10 4.52
N THR A 205 -5.89 -11.41 4.74
CA THR A 205 -6.01 -12.02 6.07
C THR A 205 -4.68 -12.60 6.54
N ARG A 206 -4.53 -12.72 7.86
CA ARG A 206 -3.43 -13.42 8.51
C ARG A 206 -3.99 -14.03 9.80
N ASN A 207 -3.24 -14.95 10.41
CA ASN A 207 -3.59 -15.51 11.70
C ASN A 207 -3.95 -14.38 12.70
N PRO A 208 -5.18 -14.37 13.26
CA PRO A 208 -5.64 -13.33 14.16
C PRO A 208 -4.72 -13.12 15.36
N PHE A 209 -4.19 -14.20 15.93
CA PHE A 209 -3.28 -14.13 17.08
C PHE A 209 -1.99 -13.38 16.71
N ASP A 210 -1.43 -13.64 15.53
CA ASP A 210 -0.24 -12.94 15.06
C ASP A 210 -0.51 -11.46 14.78
N ASN A 211 -1.65 -11.13 14.17
CA ASN A 211 -2.04 -9.74 13.97
C ASN A 211 -2.19 -9.01 15.31
N ILE A 212 -2.95 -9.58 16.24
CA ILE A 212 -3.23 -9.00 17.56
C ILE A 212 -1.93 -8.81 18.35
N SER A 213 -1.06 -9.82 18.40
CA SER A 213 0.24 -9.69 19.06
C SER A 213 1.11 -8.63 18.40
N THR A 214 1.14 -8.55 17.07
CA THR A 214 1.90 -7.50 16.38
C THR A 214 1.34 -6.11 16.66
N MET A 215 0.01 -5.95 16.71
CA MET A 215 -0.66 -4.69 17.07
C MET A 215 -0.27 -4.26 18.49
N MET A 216 -0.30 -5.18 19.45
CA MET A 216 0.13 -4.90 20.83
C MET A 216 1.60 -4.47 20.88
N LEU A 217 2.49 -5.20 20.21
CA LEU A 217 3.92 -4.89 20.20
C LEU A 217 4.24 -3.53 19.56
N LEU A 218 3.47 -3.11 18.55
CA LEU A 218 3.58 -1.78 17.96
C LEU A 218 3.10 -0.69 18.91
N ALA A 219 1.92 -0.86 19.51
CA ALA A 219 1.34 0.11 20.44
C ALA A 219 2.20 0.32 21.70
N THR A 220 3.01 -0.68 22.05
CA THR A 220 3.85 -0.68 23.24
C THR A 220 5.33 -0.46 22.94
N GLU A 221 5.68 -0.19 21.68
CA GLU A 221 7.05 0.01 21.19
C GLU A 221 8.02 -1.13 21.57
N SER A 222 7.50 -2.33 21.78
CA SER A 222 8.25 -3.47 22.34
C SER A 222 8.75 -4.43 21.26
N ARG A 223 8.73 -4.03 19.98
CA ARG A 223 9.13 -4.88 18.84
C ARG A 223 10.60 -5.24 18.86
N ASP A 224 11.46 -4.32 19.27
CA ASP A 224 12.90 -4.58 19.30
C ASP A 224 13.30 -5.44 20.50
N THR A 225 12.57 -5.31 21.61
CA THR A 225 12.74 -6.14 22.82
C THR A 225 12.52 -7.63 22.56
N VAL A 226 11.58 -7.99 21.68
CA VAL A 226 11.25 -9.41 21.39
C VAL A 226 12.12 -10.05 20.30
N ARG A 227 13.15 -9.33 19.82
CA ARG A 227 14.14 -9.89 18.88
C ARG A 227 15.06 -10.90 19.57
N GLU A 228 15.33 -10.72 20.86
CA GLU A 228 16.02 -11.74 21.66
C GLU A 228 15.16 -13.00 21.80
N GLU A 229 15.82 -14.16 21.71
CA GLU A 229 15.16 -15.45 21.90
C GLU A 229 14.68 -15.62 23.35
N GLY A 230 13.51 -16.24 23.51
CA GLY A 230 12.91 -16.49 24.84
C GLY A 230 12.18 -15.29 25.48
N VAL A 231 12.36 -14.06 25.00
CA VAL A 231 11.69 -12.88 25.55
C VAL A 231 10.22 -12.82 25.11
N LYS A 232 9.31 -12.66 26.09
CA LYS A 232 7.88 -12.42 25.86
C LYS A 232 7.40 -11.17 26.57
N ILE A 233 6.58 -10.37 25.90
CA ILE A 233 5.97 -9.18 26.50
C ILE A 233 4.67 -9.58 27.20
N ASN A 234 4.57 -9.24 28.48
CA ASN A 234 3.37 -9.43 29.28
C ASN A 234 2.68 -8.08 29.54
N LYS A 235 1.79 -7.67 28.63
CA LYS A 235 0.97 -6.45 28.77
C LYS A 235 -0.50 -6.76 28.48
N SER A 236 -1.13 -7.51 29.39
CA SER A 236 -2.48 -8.05 29.20
C SER A 236 -3.52 -6.98 28.80
N THR A 237 -3.53 -5.81 29.47
CA THR A 237 -4.46 -4.71 29.12
C THR A 237 -4.27 -4.18 27.70
N GLU A 238 -3.04 -4.15 27.21
CA GLU A 238 -2.72 -3.72 25.84
C GLU A 238 -3.17 -4.78 24.82
N LEU A 239 -3.01 -6.05 25.19
CA LEU A 239 -3.48 -7.19 24.39
C LEU A 239 -5.01 -7.18 24.28
N GLU A 240 -5.73 -6.90 25.37
CA GLU A 240 -7.18 -6.72 25.36
C GLU A 240 -7.63 -5.63 24.37
N ARG A 241 -6.92 -4.49 24.35
CA ARG A 241 -7.21 -3.41 23.39
C ARG A 241 -6.95 -3.85 21.96
N ALA A 242 -5.85 -4.57 21.72
CA ALA A 242 -5.53 -5.11 20.40
C ALA A 242 -6.59 -6.11 19.92
N ILE A 243 -7.10 -6.99 20.80
CA ILE A 243 -8.21 -7.91 20.51
C ILE A 243 -9.46 -7.12 20.08
N LYS A 244 -9.85 -6.11 20.87
CA LYS A 244 -11.02 -5.27 20.55
C LYS A 244 -10.88 -4.61 19.17
N ASN A 245 -9.74 -3.96 18.92
CA ASN A 245 -9.49 -3.25 17.66
C ASN A 245 -9.49 -4.21 16.47
N TYR A 246 -8.89 -5.40 16.61
CA TYR A 246 -8.87 -6.41 15.56
C TYR A 246 -10.29 -6.82 15.14
N PHE A 247 -11.16 -7.12 16.10
CA PHE A 247 -12.52 -7.56 15.79
C PHE A 247 -13.45 -6.44 15.35
N GLN A 248 -13.16 -5.18 15.69
CA GLN A 248 -13.82 -4.03 15.06
C GLN A 248 -13.53 -3.98 13.55
N MET A 249 -12.27 -4.17 13.15
CA MET A 249 -11.91 -4.27 11.73
C MET A 249 -12.53 -5.51 11.07
N ALA A 250 -12.52 -6.67 11.75
CA ALA A 250 -13.13 -7.89 11.21
C ALA A 250 -14.62 -7.74 10.93
N ALA A 251 -15.36 -7.11 11.85
CA ALA A 251 -16.77 -6.77 11.65
C ALA A 251 -16.99 -5.80 10.48
N SER A 252 -16.08 -4.83 10.31
CA SER A 252 -16.12 -3.91 9.17
C SER A 252 -15.90 -4.63 7.84
N ASN A 253 -14.86 -5.47 7.75
CA ASN A 253 -14.54 -6.27 6.57
C ASN A 253 -15.68 -7.23 6.22
N GLN A 254 -16.33 -7.84 7.22
CA GLN A 254 -17.51 -8.67 7.01
C GLN A 254 -18.66 -7.88 6.37
N ARG A 255 -18.95 -6.65 6.84
CA ARG A 255 -19.97 -5.80 6.23
C ARG A 255 -19.62 -5.41 4.79
N VAL A 256 -18.34 -5.19 4.46
CA VAL A 256 -17.91 -4.97 3.06
C VAL A 256 -18.21 -6.22 2.22
N ARG A 257 -17.85 -7.42 2.71
CA ARG A 257 -18.12 -8.69 2.01
C ARG A 257 -19.62 -8.92 1.79
N GLU A 258 -20.44 -8.70 2.81
CA GLU A 258 -21.90 -8.83 2.70
C GLU A 258 -22.50 -7.86 1.67
N ARG A 259 -21.94 -6.66 1.57
CA ARG A 259 -22.43 -5.62 0.66
C ARG A 259 -21.96 -5.78 -0.78
N TYR A 260 -20.72 -6.21 -0.98
CA TYR A 260 -20.07 -6.23 -2.30
C TYR A 260 -19.88 -7.63 -2.88
N GLY A 261 -20.16 -8.69 -2.12
CA GLY A 261 -20.16 -10.08 -2.60
C GLY A 261 -18.86 -10.45 -3.31
N ASP A 262 -19.00 -10.93 -4.55
CA ASP A 262 -17.89 -11.40 -5.40
C ASP A 262 -16.90 -10.30 -5.80
N ALA A 263 -17.23 -9.03 -5.55
CA ALA A 263 -16.26 -7.94 -5.69
C ALA A 263 -15.24 -7.90 -4.55
N VAL A 264 -15.33 -8.80 -3.55
CA VAL A 264 -14.30 -8.97 -2.51
C VAL A 264 -13.58 -10.31 -2.69
N ILE A 265 -12.26 -10.27 -2.79
CA ILE A 265 -11.42 -11.48 -2.74
C ILE A 265 -10.67 -11.58 -1.40
N ASP A 266 -10.79 -12.73 -0.74
CA ASP A 266 -10.04 -13.06 0.46
C ASP A 266 -8.69 -13.71 0.07
N ILE A 267 -7.58 -13.10 0.49
CA ILE A 267 -6.21 -13.57 0.27
C ILE A 267 -5.52 -13.82 1.61
N PRO A 268 -5.29 -15.08 1.99
CA PRO A 268 -4.43 -15.40 3.12
C PRO A 268 -2.99 -14.95 2.82
N GLY A 269 -2.44 -14.03 3.60
CA GLY A 269 -1.14 -13.42 3.32
C GLY A 269 0.04 -14.40 3.37
N HIS A 270 -0.12 -15.57 3.99
CA HIS A 270 0.88 -16.64 3.97
C HIS A 270 0.92 -17.38 2.61
N GLU A 271 -0.21 -17.49 1.91
CA GLU A 271 -0.27 -18.12 0.57
C GLU A 271 0.51 -17.32 -0.46
N THR A 272 0.65 -16.01 -0.29
CA THR A 272 1.47 -15.20 -1.20
C THR A 272 2.92 -15.67 -1.25
N VAL A 273 3.43 -16.28 -0.18
CA VAL A 273 4.81 -16.83 -0.16
C VAL A 273 4.83 -18.32 -0.49
N ILE A 274 3.83 -19.09 -0.04
CA ILE A 274 3.80 -20.56 -0.23
C ILE A 274 3.35 -20.94 -1.64
N ARG A 275 2.37 -20.22 -2.18
CA ARG A 275 1.70 -20.45 -3.48
C ARG A 275 1.65 -19.14 -4.28
N PRO A 276 2.80 -18.56 -4.64
CA PRO A 276 2.86 -17.23 -5.23
C PRO A 276 2.14 -17.17 -6.58
N LYS A 277 2.37 -18.15 -7.46
CA LYS A 277 1.78 -18.15 -8.81
C LYS A 277 0.26 -18.25 -8.75
N GLU A 278 -0.27 -19.17 -7.95
CA GLU A 278 -1.71 -19.37 -7.79
C GLU A 278 -2.39 -18.15 -7.17
N THR A 279 -1.75 -17.56 -6.15
CA THR A 279 -2.26 -16.35 -5.48
C THR A 279 -2.28 -15.16 -6.43
N LEU A 280 -1.20 -14.96 -7.19
CA LEU A 280 -1.10 -13.87 -8.16
C LEU A 280 -2.08 -14.07 -9.31
N GLN A 281 -2.25 -15.29 -9.82
CA GLN A 281 -3.26 -15.58 -10.85
C GLN A 281 -4.68 -15.24 -10.38
N ARG A 282 -5.06 -15.67 -9.16
CA ARG A 282 -6.37 -15.34 -8.57
C ARG A 282 -6.59 -13.82 -8.46
N LEU A 283 -5.55 -13.08 -8.08
CA LEU A 283 -5.60 -11.61 -8.03
C LEU A 283 -5.76 -11.01 -9.44
N CYS A 284 -5.01 -11.48 -10.42
CA CYS A 284 -5.12 -11.00 -11.81
C CYS A 284 -6.51 -11.26 -12.38
N ASP A 285 -7.06 -12.46 -12.17
CA ASP A 285 -8.41 -12.85 -12.58
C ASP A 285 -9.46 -11.98 -11.90
N HIS A 286 -9.34 -11.81 -10.58
CA HIS A 286 -10.24 -10.94 -9.82
C HIS A 286 -10.20 -9.50 -10.33
N LEU A 287 -9.05 -9.00 -10.77
CA LEU A 287 -8.90 -7.65 -11.32
C LEU A 287 -9.19 -7.56 -12.83
N GLY A 288 -9.41 -8.69 -13.50
CA GLY A 288 -9.68 -8.76 -14.93
C GLY A 288 -8.49 -8.39 -15.81
N VAL A 289 -7.26 -8.55 -15.33
CA VAL A 289 -6.02 -8.30 -16.10
C VAL A 289 -5.32 -9.59 -16.49
N THR A 290 -4.47 -9.54 -17.51
CA THR A 290 -3.67 -10.68 -17.95
C THR A 290 -2.25 -10.59 -17.41
N CYS A 291 -1.87 -11.56 -16.58
CA CYS A 291 -0.53 -11.65 -16.02
C CYS A 291 0.35 -12.60 -16.85
N SER A 292 1.51 -12.12 -17.28
CA SER A 292 2.47 -12.88 -18.08
C SER A 292 3.36 -13.78 -17.21
N GLU A 293 3.98 -14.79 -17.83
CA GLU A 293 4.95 -15.64 -17.12
C GLU A 293 6.15 -14.83 -16.61
N ASP A 294 6.65 -13.85 -17.39
CA ASP A 294 7.73 -12.95 -16.96
C ASP A 294 7.34 -12.12 -15.72
N TYR A 295 6.09 -11.65 -15.67
CA TYR A 295 5.57 -10.96 -14.49
C TYR A 295 5.55 -11.89 -13.27
N PHE A 296 5.03 -13.11 -13.41
CA PHE A 296 5.01 -14.09 -12.31
C PHE A 296 6.41 -14.43 -11.82
N GLU A 297 7.34 -14.68 -12.74
CA GLU A 297 8.72 -15.02 -12.41
C GLU A 297 9.40 -13.89 -11.62
N LYS A 298 9.34 -12.65 -12.12
CA LYS A 298 9.95 -11.49 -11.46
C LYS A 298 9.32 -11.18 -10.11
N CYS A 299 8.00 -11.26 -9.99
CA CYS A 299 7.30 -11.06 -8.72
C CYS A 299 7.64 -12.16 -7.70
N SER A 300 7.74 -13.42 -8.14
CA SER A 300 8.08 -14.54 -7.26
C SER A 300 9.48 -14.42 -6.68
N ARG A 301 10.41 -13.80 -7.41
CA ARG A 301 11.79 -13.53 -6.96
C ARG A 301 11.92 -12.50 -5.84
N ILE A 302 10.83 -11.92 -5.33
CA ILE A 302 10.88 -11.08 -4.11
C ILE A 302 10.10 -11.70 -2.95
N LEU A 303 9.44 -12.83 -3.19
CA LEU A 303 8.61 -13.55 -2.24
C LEU A 303 9.49 -14.58 -1.52
N TYR A 304 10.18 -14.13 -0.48
CA TYR A 304 11.01 -15.00 0.36
C TYR A 304 10.61 -14.93 1.83
N GLY A 305 10.92 -16.01 2.56
CA GLY A 305 10.78 -16.10 4.01
C GLY A 305 9.61 -16.98 4.46
N ALA A 306 9.50 -17.16 5.77
CA ALA A 306 8.38 -17.83 6.39
C ALA A 306 7.41 -16.79 6.99
N PRO A 307 6.11 -17.10 7.10
CA PRO A 307 5.18 -16.29 7.89
C PRO A 307 5.74 -16.05 9.29
N SER A 308 5.82 -14.80 9.71
CA SER A 308 6.25 -14.48 11.08
C SER A 308 5.21 -15.00 12.08
N VAL A 309 5.68 -15.62 13.16
CA VAL A 309 4.85 -16.08 14.28
C VAL A 309 5.03 -15.11 15.45
N ALA A 310 4.18 -14.07 15.50
CA ALA A 310 4.26 -13.01 16.50
C ALA A 310 3.54 -13.39 17.80
N ARG A 311 2.59 -14.33 17.74
CA ARG A 311 1.81 -14.79 18.89
C ARG A 311 2.67 -15.39 20.01
N ASP A 312 3.82 -15.97 19.67
CA ASP A 312 4.75 -16.55 20.64
C ASP A 312 5.58 -15.51 21.40
N LYS A 313 5.59 -14.26 20.92
CA LYS A 313 6.37 -13.15 21.48
C LYS A 313 5.62 -12.37 22.57
N VAL A 314 4.38 -12.76 22.89
CA VAL A 314 3.58 -12.14 23.94
C VAL A 314 2.98 -13.20 24.86
N VAL A 315 2.64 -12.81 26.08
CA VAL A 315 1.96 -13.70 27.04
C VAL A 315 0.45 -13.60 26.82
N TRP A 316 -0.18 -14.74 26.51
CA TRP A 316 -1.62 -14.91 26.36
C TRP A 316 -2.20 -15.66 27.55
N THR A 317 -3.33 -15.21 28.09
CA THR A 317 -4.11 -16.02 29.03
C THR A 317 -4.96 -17.05 28.29
N GLU A 318 -5.33 -18.14 28.97
CA GLU A 318 -6.22 -19.15 28.39
C GLU A 318 -7.61 -18.58 28.05
N GLU A 319 -8.10 -17.62 28.85
CA GLU A 319 -9.34 -16.90 28.55
C GLU A 319 -9.24 -16.08 27.26
N GLN A 320 -8.11 -15.38 27.05
CA GLN A 320 -7.87 -14.62 25.82
C GLN A 320 -7.81 -15.55 24.61
N LYS A 321 -7.09 -16.68 24.70
CA LYS A 321 -7.04 -17.68 23.63
C LYS A 321 -8.41 -18.24 23.29
N ALA A 322 -9.18 -18.63 24.31
CA ALA A 322 -10.52 -19.18 24.13
C ALA A 322 -11.46 -18.16 23.49
N ARG A 323 -11.43 -16.90 23.95
CA ARG A 323 -12.27 -15.82 23.41
C ARG A 323 -11.93 -15.48 21.97
N VAL A 324 -10.65 -15.30 21.63
CA VAL A 324 -10.22 -15.04 20.24
C VAL A 324 -10.61 -16.21 19.35
N THR A 325 -10.38 -17.45 19.78
CA THR A 325 -10.79 -18.65 19.03
C THR A 325 -12.29 -18.65 18.74
N LYS A 326 -13.12 -18.34 19.76
CA LYS A 326 -14.58 -18.26 19.59
C LYS A 326 -14.98 -17.17 18.60
N MET A 327 -14.40 -15.97 18.72
CA MET A 327 -14.74 -14.84 17.85
C MET A 327 -14.28 -15.05 16.40
N THR A 328 -13.10 -15.64 16.20
CA THR A 328 -12.55 -16.00 14.89
C THR A 328 -13.51 -16.89 14.08
N LYS A 329 -14.17 -17.85 14.74
CA LYS A 329 -15.13 -18.77 14.10
C LYS A 329 -16.38 -18.08 13.55
N ASN A 330 -16.68 -16.84 13.97
CA ASN A 330 -17.82 -16.09 13.45
C ASN A 330 -17.57 -15.53 12.04
N TYR A 331 -16.34 -15.57 11.55
CA TYR A 331 -15.96 -14.99 10.26
C TYR A 331 -15.47 -16.08 9.31
N THR A 332 -16.16 -16.26 8.17
CA THR A 332 -15.83 -17.34 7.22
C THR A 332 -14.41 -17.25 6.67
N PHE A 333 -13.86 -16.04 6.55
CA PHE A 333 -12.49 -15.77 6.10
C PHE A 333 -11.40 -15.94 7.19
N LEU A 334 -11.79 -16.19 8.46
CA LEU A 334 -10.83 -16.47 9.54
C LEU A 334 -10.99 -17.86 10.17
N LYS A 335 -12.09 -18.58 9.88
CA LYS A 335 -12.53 -19.77 10.61
C LYS A 335 -11.47 -20.87 10.74
N ASP A 336 -10.54 -20.96 9.79
CA ASP A 336 -9.54 -22.01 9.71
C ASP A 336 -8.25 -21.65 10.49
N TYR A 337 -8.10 -20.41 10.96
CA TYR A 337 -6.95 -20.02 11.79
C TYR A 337 -7.09 -20.51 13.23
N SER A 338 -5.98 -21.01 13.78
CA SER A 338 -5.87 -21.44 15.17
C SER A 338 -4.70 -20.76 15.89
N PHE A 339 -4.56 -20.97 17.20
CA PHE A 339 -3.38 -20.49 17.93
C PHE A 339 -2.13 -21.30 17.58
N ASP A 340 -2.27 -22.61 17.42
CA ASP A 340 -1.10 -23.50 17.35
C ASP A 340 -0.57 -23.59 15.91
N GLU A 341 -1.46 -23.72 14.94
CA GLU A 341 -1.11 -24.06 13.55
C GLU A 341 -1.62 -23.03 12.54
N TYR A 342 -0.88 -22.88 11.44
CA TYR A 342 -1.39 -22.23 10.24
C TYR A 342 -2.26 -23.21 9.44
N PRO A 343 -3.32 -22.75 8.76
CA PRO A 343 -4.07 -23.58 7.84
C PRO A 343 -3.16 -24.15 6.74
N ASN A 344 -3.45 -25.38 6.29
CA ASN A 344 -2.76 -26.03 5.18
C ASN A 344 -3.17 -25.47 3.81
#